data_AF-A0AAU9AJ90-F1
#
_entry.id   AF-A0AAU9AJ90-F1
#
_cell.length_a   1.000
_cell.length_b   1.000
_cell.length_c   1.000
_cell.angle_alpha   90.00
_cell.angle_beta   90.00
_cell.angle_gamma   90.00
#
_symmetry.space_group_name_H-M   'P 1'
#
loop_
_entity.id
_entity.type
_entity.pdbx_description
1 polymer ?
#
loop_
_entity_poly.entity_id
_entity_poly.type
_entity_poly.pdbx_seq_one_letter_code
_entity_poly.pdbx_strand_id
1 'polypeptide(L)'
;MVDPRIIVTEPAWQNFSSMYREAKTAREAKTSMEVSHHLTATLYFGISALEAFLNQRMRLHLMGATEEDIVEKLRKETLIKKIKKWPKQILGASINLRPETLGKLIHYNDIRGALTHPKHFDHRDYEPLEELNPFDVVDSIAEYIAQFLLAANEPFHYWLWGWNYLSPSKDGHDIALLPESQIVYSMHALGFPGMLGSPMSAVSNDTWRHTHMNGYAAYANVAKYLEGISHCEPKDRRFPFQPKLCRRWWDPSHHITCGHASQEAIQSAIDYNPYEQARLDAVIDRMQQMSRAQRISYIFKFFLFGK
;
A
#
# COMPACT_ATOMS: atom_id res chain seq x y z
N MET A 1 9.44 -23.62 1.12
CA MET A 1 10.14 -22.40 1.55
C MET A 1 10.19 -21.48 0.35
N VAL A 2 9.48 -20.35 0.42
CA VAL A 2 9.46 -19.35 -0.65
C VAL A 2 10.69 -18.47 -0.49
N ASP A 3 11.43 -18.24 -1.57
CA ASP A 3 12.65 -17.43 -1.60
C ASP A 3 12.35 -15.99 -1.10
N PRO A 4 13.07 -15.47 -0.08
CA PRO A 4 12.86 -14.12 0.45
C PRO A 4 13.22 -12.98 -0.55
N ARG A 5 13.67 -13.30 -1.77
CA ARG A 5 13.92 -12.33 -2.85
C ARG A 5 12.78 -12.14 -3.84
N ILE A 6 11.62 -12.76 -3.62
CA ILE A 6 10.42 -12.32 -4.34
C ILE A 6 10.08 -10.94 -3.79
N ILE A 7 10.49 -9.90 -4.52
CA ILE A 7 9.77 -8.62 -4.49
C ILE A 7 8.34 -9.03 -4.83
N VAL A 8 7.48 -9.11 -3.82
CA VAL A 8 6.05 -9.27 -4.04
C VAL A 8 5.62 -7.98 -4.71
N THR A 9 5.69 -7.97 -6.04
CA THR A 9 5.05 -6.95 -6.84
C THR A 9 3.56 -7.14 -6.60
N GLU A 10 3.00 -6.30 -5.74
CA GLU A 10 1.57 -6.26 -5.46
C GLU A 10 0.98 -5.16 -6.37
N PRO A 11 0.56 -5.50 -7.60
CA PRO A 11 0.33 -4.48 -8.63
C PRO A 11 -0.95 -3.69 -8.33
N ALA A 12 -1.90 -4.30 -7.62
CA ALA A 12 -3.08 -3.62 -7.12
C ALA A 12 -2.68 -2.49 -6.16
N TRP A 13 -1.81 -2.78 -5.19
CA TRP A 13 -1.27 -1.78 -4.25
C TRP A 13 -0.53 -0.64 -4.96
N GLN A 14 0.38 -0.98 -5.87
CA GLN A 14 1.21 0.01 -6.56
C GLN A 14 0.36 0.95 -7.43
N ASN A 15 -0.58 0.38 -8.20
CA ASN A 15 -1.49 1.17 -9.04
C ASN A 15 -2.47 1.98 -8.19
N PHE A 16 -3.04 1.40 -7.12
CA PHE A 16 -3.96 2.14 -6.25
C PHE A 16 -3.26 3.32 -5.55
N SER A 17 -2.05 3.09 -5.04
CA SER A 17 -1.22 4.14 -4.44
C SER A 17 -0.93 5.25 -5.46
N SER A 18 -0.55 4.88 -6.68
CA SER A 18 -0.29 5.86 -7.75
C SER A 18 -1.56 6.64 -8.11
N MET A 19 -2.70 5.98 -8.28
CA MET A 19 -4.01 6.63 -8.47
C MET A 19 -4.29 7.65 -7.36
N TYR A 20 -4.11 7.26 -6.10
CA TYR A 20 -4.40 8.15 -4.97
C TYR A 20 -3.48 9.38 -4.95
N ARG A 21 -2.19 9.19 -5.25
CA ARG A 21 -1.24 10.30 -5.44
C ARG A 21 -1.74 11.26 -6.52
N GLU A 22 -2.05 10.75 -7.70
CA GLU A 22 -2.49 11.58 -8.82
C GLU A 22 -3.81 12.30 -8.51
N ALA A 23 -4.73 11.64 -7.80
CA ALA A 23 -5.98 12.26 -7.36
C ALA A 23 -5.75 13.43 -6.39
N LYS A 24 -4.82 13.29 -5.45
CA LYS A 24 -4.39 14.41 -4.57
C LYS A 24 -3.74 15.52 -5.36
N THR A 25 -2.80 15.20 -6.26
CA THR A 25 -2.08 16.20 -7.04
C THR A 25 -3.01 16.93 -8.01
N ALA A 26 -3.99 16.26 -8.62
CA ALA A 26 -5.02 16.89 -9.46
C ALA A 26 -5.79 17.98 -8.71
N ARG A 27 -6.13 17.73 -7.44
CA ARG A 27 -6.83 18.71 -6.59
C ARG A 27 -5.95 19.89 -6.16
N GLU A 28 -4.64 19.69 -6.12
CA GLU A 28 -3.64 20.67 -5.68
C GLU A 28 -2.97 21.41 -6.86
N ALA A 29 -3.25 20.97 -8.09
CA ALA A 29 -2.73 21.53 -9.32
C ALA A 29 -3.22 22.98 -9.53
N LYS A 30 -2.38 23.79 -10.19
CA LYS A 30 -2.63 25.23 -10.35
C LYS A 30 -3.18 25.58 -11.72
N THR A 31 -2.95 24.72 -12.71
CA THR A 31 -3.37 24.94 -14.10
C THR A 31 -4.32 23.84 -14.56
N SER A 32 -5.23 24.18 -15.48
CA SER A 32 -6.15 23.20 -16.09
C SER A 32 -5.42 22.06 -16.80
N MET A 33 -4.26 22.35 -17.40
CA MET A 33 -3.42 21.36 -18.05
C MET A 33 -2.86 20.33 -17.05
N GLU A 34 -2.34 20.79 -15.91
CA GLU A 34 -1.87 19.90 -14.83
C GLU A 34 -3.04 19.08 -14.26
N VAL A 35 -4.19 19.71 -14.03
CA VAL A 35 -5.41 19.00 -13.57
C VAL A 35 -5.77 17.87 -14.53
N SER A 36 -5.85 18.17 -15.83
CA SER A 36 -6.17 17.17 -16.86
C SER A 36 -5.14 16.03 -16.93
N HIS A 37 -3.85 16.36 -16.83
CA HIS A 37 -2.78 15.36 -16.78
C HIS A 37 -2.93 14.40 -15.58
N HIS A 38 -3.11 14.95 -14.37
CA HIS A 38 -3.25 14.16 -13.16
C HIS A 38 -4.57 13.37 -13.13
N LEU A 39 -5.66 13.92 -13.67
CA LEU A 39 -6.93 13.18 -13.81
C LEU A 39 -6.81 12.03 -14.80
N THR A 40 -6.13 12.26 -15.92
CA THR A 40 -5.80 11.20 -16.87
C THR A 40 -5.04 10.08 -16.15
N ALA A 41 -3.95 10.42 -15.45
CA ALA A 41 -3.16 9.45 -14.71
C ALA A 41 -3.98 8.72 -13.62
N THR A 42 -4.86 9.43 -12.92
CA THR A 42 -5.80 8.86 -11.93
C THR A 42 -6.67 7.78 -12.57
N LEU A 43 -7.26 8.02 -13.75
CA LEU A 43 -8.05 7.03 -14.47
C LEU A 43 -7.23 5.82 -14.90
N TYR A 44 -6.05 6.04 -15.49
CA TYR A 44 -5.18 4.94 -15.94
C TYR A 44 -4.76 4.04 -14.78
N PHE A 45 -4.29 4.62 -13.67
CA PHE A 45 -3.88 3.86 -12.50
C PHE A 45 -5.08 3.22 -11.80
N GLY A 46 -6.22 3.90 -11.72
CA GLY A 46 -7.41 3.35 -11.07
C GLY A 46 -7.96 2.12 -11.78
N ILE A 47 -8.13 2.20 -13.10
CA ILE A 47 -8.55 1.06 -13.93
C ILE A 47 -7.53 -0.08 -13.84
N SER A 48 -6.23 0.24 -13.87
CA SER A 48 -5.16 -0.76 -13.72
C SER A 48 -5.14 -1.42 -12.33
N ALA A 49 -5.43 -0.67 -11.27
CA ALA A 49 -5.52 -1.20 -9.90
C ALA A 49 -6.66 -2.21 -9.76
N LEU A 50 -7.84 -1.84 -10.26
CA LEU A 50 -9.02 -2.69 -10.24
C LEU A 50 -8.83 -3.96 -11.09
N GLU A 51 -8.24 -3.82 -12.27
CA GLU A 51 -7.93 -4.98 -13.12
C GLU A 51 -6.88 -5.90 -12.48
N ALA A 52 -5.80 -5.34 -11.92
CA ALA A 52 -4.77 -6.11 -11.23
C ALA A 52 -5.35 -6.88 -10.04
N PHE A 53 -6.18 -6.23 -9.23
CA PHE A 53 -6.88 -6.86 -8.12
C PHE A 53 -7.74 -8.03 -8.59
N LEU A 54 -8.60 -7.82 -9.58
CA LEU A 54 -9.47 -8.88 -10.11
C LEU A 54 -8.67 -10.03 -10.71
N ASN A 55 -7.58 -9.74 -11.43
CA ASN A 55 -6.69 -10.75 -11.99
C ASN A 55 -6.03 -11.59 -10.91
N GLN A 56 -5.58 -10.97 -9.83
CA GLN A 56 -5.02 -11.67 -8.68
C GLN A 56 -6.06 -12.59 -8.02
N ARG A 57 -7.30 -12.09 -7.81
CA ARG A 57 -8.39 -12.90 -7.24
C ARG A 57 -8.77 -14.07 -8.13
N MET A 58 -8.81 -13.89 -9.45
CA MET A 58 -9.07 -14.98 -10.39
C MET A 58 -7.92 -15.99 -10.41
N ARG A 59 -6.67 -15.54 -10.33
CA ARG A 59 -5.50 -16.43 -10.22
C ARG A 59 -5.57 -17.32 -8.97
N LEU A 60 -5.97 -16.74 -7.83
CA LEU A 60 -6.18 -17.50 -6.59
C LEU A 60 -7.34 -18.49 -6.72
N HIS A 61 -8.44 -18.11 -7.38
CA HIS A 61 -9.57 -19.01 -7.65
C HIS A 61 -9.19 -20.19 -8.55
N LEU A 62 -8.23 -20.00 -9.47
CA LEU A 62 -7.73 -21.03 -10.39
C LEU A 62 -6.50 -21.78 -9.85
N MET A 63 -6.23 -21.72 -8.55
CA MET A 63 -5.13 -22.48 -7.95
C MET A 63 -5.27 -23.98 -8.29
N GLY A 64 -4.30 -24.51 -9.01
CA GLY A 64 -4.31 -25.89 -9.53
C GLY A 64 -4.45 -26.00 -11.06
N ALA A 65 -4.79 -24.91 -11.76
CA ALA A 65 -4.72 -24.84 -13.22
C ALA A 65 -3.29 -24.61 -13.72
N THR A 66 -3.05 -24.81 -15.02
CA THR A 66 -1.77 -24.50 -15.67
C THR A 66 -1.57 -22.99 -15.79
N GLU A 67 -0.32 -22.53 -15.91
CA GLU A 67 -0.04 -21.10 -16.09
C GLU A 67 -0.63 -20.57 -17.39
N GLU A 68 -0.59 -21.38 -18.45
CA GLU A 68 -1.16 -21.07 -19.75
C GLU A 68 -2.67 -20.84 -19.67
N ASP A 69 -3.40 -21.73 -18.98
CA ASP A 69 -4.86 -21.59 -18.78
C ASP A 69 -5.22 -20.35 -17.96
N ILE A 70 -4.43 -20.05 -16.93
CA ILE A 70 -4.59 -18.84 -16.11
C ILE A 70 -4.41 -17.61 -16.99
N VAL A 71 -3.30 -17.51 -17.73
CA VAL A 71 -3.00 -16.35 -18.58
C VAL A 71 -4.07 -16.15 -19.64
N GLU A 72 -4.54 -17.21 -20.30
CA GLU A 72 -5.61 -17.14 -21.29
C GLU A 72 -6.91 -16.60 -20.67
N LYS A 73 -7.31 -17.11 -19.50
CA LYS A 73 -8.49 -16.62 -18.78
C LYS A 73 -8.37 -15.14 -18.39
N LEU A 74 -7.19 -14.72 -17.94
CA LEU A 74 -6.95 -13.34 -17.52
C LEU A 74 -6.98 -12.34 -18.71
N ARG A 75 -6.52 -12.75 -19.90
CA ARG A 75 -6.44 -11.87 -21.09
C ARG A 75 -7.73 -11.76 -21.87
N LYS A 76 -8.54 -12.83 -21.92
CA LYS A 76 -9.68 -12.94 -22.84
C LYS A 76 -10.87 -12.03 -22.50
N GLU A 77 -11.05 -11.71 -21.23
CA GLU A 77 -12.20 -10.93 -20.77
C GLU A 77 -11.87 -9.44 -20.64
N THR A 78 -12.76 -8.58 -21.13
CA THR A 78 -12.65 -7.13 -20.91
C THR A 78 -12.90 -6.79 -19.45
N LEU A 79 -12.30 -5.70 -18.95
CA LEU A 79 -12.48 -5.27 -17.56
C LEU A 79 -13.95 -5.22 -17.12
N ILE A 80 -14.85 -4.67 -17.95
CA ILE A 80 -16.27 -4.61 -17.63
C ILE A 80 -16.89 -6.00 -17.44
N LYS A 81 -16.47 -6.99 -18.23
CA LYS A 81 -16.89 -8.39 -18.03
C LYS A 81 -16.34 -8.93 -16.71
N LYS A 82 -15.07 -8.65 -16.39
CA LYS A 82 -14.45 -9.03 -15.10
C LYS A 82 -15.25 -8.47 -13.93
N ILE A 83 -15.50 -7.16 -13.92
CA ILE A 83 -16.25 -6.44 -12.88
C ILE A 83 -17.65 -7.06 -12.67
N LYS A 84 -18.38 -7.36 -13.75
CA LYS A 84 -19.76 -7.85 -13.64
C LYS A 84 -19.87 -9.35 -13.34
N LYS A 85 -18.93 -10.17 -13.83
CA LYS A 85 -19.07 -11.64 -13.81
C LYS A 85 -18.17 -12.32 -12.79
N TRP A 86 -16.95 -11.84 -12.60
CA TRP A 86 -15.97 -12.53 -11.78
C TRP A 86 -16.31 -12.58 -10.29
N PRO A 87 -16.94 -11.57 -9.66
CA PRO A 87 -17.38 -11.70 -8.28
C PRO A 87 -18.26 -12.94 -8.07
N LYS A 88 -19.28 -13.12 -8.91
CA LYS A 88 -20.16 -14.30 -8.86
C LYS A 88 -19.41 -15.60 -9.15
N GLN A 89 -18.47 -15.58 -10.10
CA GLN A 89 -17.67 -16.76 -10.43
C GLN A 89 -16.75 -17.18 -9.28
N ILE A 90 -16.06 -16.21 -8.67
CA ILE A 90 -15.03 -16.44 -7.65
C ILE A 90 -15.66 -16.72 -6.28
N LEU A 91 -16.69 -15.97 -5.91
CA LEU A 91 -17.28 -15.95 -4.56
C LEU A 91 -18.59 -16.74 -4.47
N GLY A 92 -19.14 -17.18 -5.59
CA GLY A 92 -20.49 -17.79 -5.67
C GLY A 92 -21.65 -16.79 -5.53
N ALA A 93 -21.36 -15.52 -5.24
CA ALA A 93 -22.35 -14.46 -5.06
C ALA A 93 -21.90 -13.15 -5.70
N SER A 94 -22.87 -12.30 -6.04
CA SER A 94 -22.57 -10.92 -6.45
C SER A 94 -22.16 -10.07 -5.25
N ILE A 95 -21.28 -9.10 -5.46
CA ILE A 95 -20.95 -8.10 -4.45
C ILE A 95 -22.02 -7.01 -4.39
N ASN A 96 -22.25 -6.46 -3.20
CA ASN A 96 -23.20 -5.36 -3.02
C ASN A 96 -22.46 -4.02 -3.12
N LEU A 97 -22.83 -3.20 -4.10
CA LEU A 97 -22.28 -1.86 -4.34
C LEU A 97 -23.38 -0.82 -4.19
N ARG A 98 -23.02 0.44 -3.93
CA ARG A 98 -23.95 1.56 -4.10
C ARG A 98 -24.50 1.58 -5.54
N PRO A 99 -25.77 2.02 -5.73
CA PRO A 99 -26.45 1.95 -7.04
C PRO A 99 -25.65 2.56 -8.20
N GLU A 100 -24.92 3.64 -7.94
CA GLU A 100 -24.17 4.40 -8.93
C GLU A 100 -22.76 3.85 -9.22
N THR A 101 -22.16 3.08 -8.31
CA THR A 101 -20.74 2.72 -8.36
C THR A 101 -20.39 1.91 -9.59
N LEU A 102 -21.22 0.94 -9.97
CA LEU A 102 -21.00 0.16 -11.19
C LEU A 102 -21.09 1.05 -12.45
N GLY A 103 -22.02 2.01 -12.48
CA GLY A 103 -22.15 2.97 -13.57
C GLY A 103 -20.93 3.88 -13.68
N LYS A 104 -20.45 4.39 -12.53
CA LYS A 104 -19.21 5.18 -12.43
C LYS A 104 -17.99 4.43 -12.95
N LEU A 105 -17.78 3.18 -12.52
CA LEU A 105 -16.65 2.36 -12.96
C LEU A 105 -16.65 2.10 -14.48
N ILE A 106 -17.84 1.86 -15.06
CA ILE A 106 -17.99 1.73 -16.52
C ILE A 106 -17.62 3.05 -17.20
N HIS A 107 -18.17 4.16 -16.72
CA HIS A 107 -17.90 5.49 -17.26
C HIS A 107 -16.41 5.86 -17.20
N TYR A 108 -15.73 5.59 -16.09
CA TYR A 108 -14.29 5.82 -15.95
C TYR A 108 -13.47 5.00 -16.95
N ASN A 109 -13.84 3.73 -17.15
CA ASN A 109 -13.19 2.89 -18.15
C ASN A 109 -13.43 3.39 -19.58
N ASP A 110 -14.61 3.94 -19.87
CA ASP A 110 -14.95 4.50 -21.17
C ASP A 110 -14.18 5.80 -21.43
N ILE A 111 -14.08 6.71 -20.46
CA ILE A 111 -13.23 7.92 -20.56
C ILE A 111 -11.77 7.51 -20.79
N ARG A 112 -11.23 6.61 -19.97
CA ARG A 112 -9.87 6.10 -20.13
C ARG A 112 -9.66 5.52 -21.55
N GLY A 113 -10.66 4.77 -22.05
CA GLY A 113 -10.63 4.20 -23.40
C GLY A 113 -10.60 5.26 -24.50
N ALA A 114 -11.39 6.33 -24.37
CA ALA A 114 -11.38 7.46 -25.29
C ALA A 114 -10.03 8.19 -25.29
N LEU A 115 -9.41 8.36 -24.12
CA LEU A 115 -8.08 8.98 -23.99
C LEU A 115 -6.95 8.10 -24.56
N THR A 116 -7.07 6.77 -24.48
CA THR A 116 -6.09 5.84 -25.08
C THR A 116 -6.25 5.74 -26.60
N HIS A 117 -7.49 5.81 -27.08
CA HIS A 117 -7.85 5.64 -28.49
C HIS A 117 -8.71 6.82 -28.96
N PRO A 118 -8.12 8.02 -29.08
CA PRO A 118 -8.86 9.22 -29.43
C PRO A 118 -9.52 9.05 -30.80
N LYS A 119 -10.79 9.43 -30.87
CA LYS A 119 -11.61 9.34 -32.09
C LYS A 119 -11.75 10.69 -32.77
N HIS A 120 -11.48 11.77 -32.05
CA HIS A 120 -11.58 13.13 -32.54
C HIS A 120 -10.19 13.72 -32.77
N PHE A 121 -10.08 14.62 -33.75
CA PHE A 121 -8.85 15.33 -34.05
C PHE A 121 -8.62 16.52 -33.10
N ASP A 122 -9.65 16.93 -32.36
CA ASP A 122 -9.62 18.07 -31.42
C ASP A 122 -9.71 17.62 -29.95
N HIS A 123 -9.82 18.58 -29.04
CA HIS A 123 -9.77 18.37 -27.59
C HIS A 123 -11.04 17.74 -26.99
N ARG A 124 -12.05 17.36 -27.81
CA ARG A 124 -13.33 16.82 -27.32
C ARG A 124 -13.20 15.54 -26.50
N ASP A 125 -12.20 14.71 -26.79
CA ASP A 125 -11.95 13.48 -26.01
C ASP A 125 -11.47 13.77 -24.56
N TYR A 126 -11.10 15.03 -24.25
CA TYR A 126 -10.68 15.47 -22.92
C TYR A 126 -11.78 16.20 -22.14
N GLU A 127 -12.88 16.64 -22.78
CA GLU A 127 -14.01 17.33 -22.13
C GLU A 127 -14.55 16.56 -20.91
N PRO A 128 -14.70 15.21 -20.94
CA PRO A 128 -15.18 14.48 -19.77
C PRO A 128 -14.27 14.58 -18.53
N LEU A 129 -13.01 14.97 -18.69
CA LEU A 129 -12.11 15.19 -17.55
C LEU A 129 -12.48 16.45 -16.76
N GLU A 130 -13.11 17.44 -17.39
CA GLU A 130 -13.44 18.73 -16.74
C GLU A 130 -14.51 18.56 -15.66
N GLU A 131 -15.38 17.56 -15.80
CA GLU A 131 -16.46 17.24 -14.86
C GLU A 131 -16.07 16.16 -13.83
N LEU A 132 -14.88 15.56 -13.97
CA LEU A 132 -14.46 14.42 -13.17
C LEU A 132 -13.89 14.86 -11.82
N ASN A 133 -14.50 14.41 -10.72
CA ASN A 133 -13.89 14.49 -9.40
C ASN A 133 -12.84 13.36 -9.23
N PRO A 134 -11.55 13.67 -9.02
CA PRO A 134 -10.53 12.64 -8.85
C PRO A 134 -10.80 11.71 -7.65
N PHE A 135 -11.40 12.21 -6.57
CA PHE A 135 -11.69 11.40 -5.39
C PHE A 135 -12.91 10.49 -5.57
N ASP A 136 -13.82 10.80 -6.48
CA ASP A 136 -14.91 9.89 -6.84
C ASP A 136 -14.38 8.62 -7.52
N VAL A 137 -13.28 8.74 -8.29
CA VAL A 137 -12.58 7.59 -8.90
C VAL A 137 -11.96 6.71 -7.80
N VAL A 138 -11.24 7.33 -6.87
CA VAL A 138 -10.63 6.64 -5.71
C VAL A 138 -11.70 5.91 -4.90
N ASP A 139 -12.77 6.61 -4.54
CA ASP A 139 -13.86 6.10 -3.70
C ASP A 139 -14.59 4.93 -4.36
N SER A 140 -14.90 5.03 -5.66
CA SER A 140 -15.58 3.96 -6.41
C SER A 140 -14.73 2.69 -6.52
N ILE A 141 -13.41 2.83 -6.72
CA ILE A 141 -12.48 1.69 -6.79
C ILE A 141 -12.27 1.08 -5.40
N ALA A 142 -12.10 1.92 -4.38
CA ALA A 142 -11.96 1.47 -2.99
C ALA A 142 -13.21 0.70 -2.53
N GLU A 143 -14.41 1.22 -2.83
CA GLU A 143 -15.67 0.53 -2.55
C GLU A 143 -15.70 -0.85 -3.20
N TYR A 144 -15.38 -0.93 -4.50
CA TYR A 144 -15.42 -2.19 -5.20
C TYR A 144 -14.50 -3.24 -4.53
N ILE A 145 -13.26 -2.86 -4.25
CA ILE A 145 -12.29 -3.76 -3.61
C ILE A 145 -12.75 -4.14 -2.20
N ALA A 146 -13.19 -3.18 -1.40
CA ALA A 146 -13.64 -3.41 -0.02
C ALA A 146 -14.87 -4.33 0.04
N GLN A 147 -15.83 -4.16 -0.87
CA GLN A 147 -17.03 -5.01 -0.93
C GLN A 147 -16.74 -6.41 -1.48
N PHE A 148 -15.78 -6.52 -2.41
CA PHE A 148 -15.29 -7.83 -2.85
C PHE A 148 -14.67 -8.60 -1.69
N LEU A 149 -13.79 -7.95 -0.91
CA LEU A 149 -13.11 -8.59 0.21
C LEU A 149 -14.08 -8.91 1.37
N LEU A 150 -15.07 -8.04 1.63
CA LEU A 150 -16.17 -8.35 2.55
C LEU A 150 -16.90 -9.65 2.14
N ALA A 151 -17.26 -9.78 0.86
CA ALA A 151 -17.94 -10.97 0.36
C ALA A 151 -17.03 -12.22 0.37
N ALA A 152 -15.70 -12.04 0.35
CA ALA A 152 -14.72 -13.09 0.56
C ALA A 152 -14.45 -13.40 2.05
N ASN A 153 -15.09 -12.68 2.98
CA ASN A 153 -14.82 -12.73 4.42
C ASN A 153 -13.33 -12.42 4.76
N GLU A 154 -12.75 -11.47 4.02
CA GLU A 154 -11.37 -11.01 4.18
C GLU A 154 -11.37 -9.52 4.52
N PRO A 155 -10.52 -9.07 5.48
CA PRO A 155 -10.31 -7.64 5.67
C PRO A 155 -9.61 -7.04 4.43
N PHE A 156 -9.98 -5.81 4.06
CA PHE A 156 -9.25 -5.06 3.06
C PHE A 156 -7.89 -4.58 3.60
N HIS A 157 -6.97 -4.23 2.70
CA HIS A 157 -5.63 -3.80 3.04
C HIS A 157 -5.54 -2.30 3.37
N TYR A 158 -4.66 -1.90 4.29
CA TYR A 158 -4.56 -0.50 4.75
C TYR A 158 -4.31 0.51 3.62
N TRP A 159 -3.63 0.10 2.55
CA TRP A 159 -3.28 0.98 1.45
C TRP A 159 -4.49 1.44 0.64
N LEU A 160 -5.68 0.83 0.81
CA LEU A 160 -6.92 1.34 0.23
C LEU A 160 -7.24 2.77 0.70
N TRP A 161 -6.74 3.20 1.85
CA TRP A 161 -6.89 4.59 2.32
C TRP A 161 -5.92 5.56 1.64
N GLY A 162 -5.02 5.09 0.78
CA GLY A 162 -4.01 5.92 0.09
C GLY A 162 -2.81 6.31 0.95
N TRP A 163 -2.77 5.84 2.20
CA TRP A 163 -1.63 5.98 3.10
C TRP A 163 -0.65 4.83 2.88
N ASN A 164 0.64 5.13 2.96
CA ASN A 164 1.71 4.14 2.79
C ASN A 164 2.76 4.27 3.88
N TYR A 165 3.41 3.14 4.19
CA TYR A 165 4.57 3.17 5.07
C TYR A 165 5.78 3.69 4.33
N LEU A 166 6.43 4.70 4.90
CA LEU A 166 7.73 5.18 4.46
C LEU A 166 8.82 4.53 5.30
N SER A 167 9.66 3.73 4.65
CA SER A 167 10.86 3.16 5.24
C SER A 167 12.06 4.05 4.91
N PRO A 168 12.90 4.42 5.90
CA PRO A 168 14.17 5.09 5.62
C PRO A 168 15.06 4.24 4.70
N SER A 169 15.68 4.85 3.70
CA SER A 169 16.64 4.21 2.78
C SER A 169 17.86 5.11 2.55
N LYS A 170 18.90 4.58 1.89
CA LYS A 170 20.16 5.31 1.67
C LYS A 170 19.98 6.61 0.89
N ASP A 171 19.04 6.60 -0.06
CA ASP A 171 18.76 7.73 -0.96
C ASP A 171 17.51 8.53 -0.54
N GLY A 172 16.93 8.24 0.64
CA GLY A 172 15.77 8.95 1.16
C GLY A 172 14.77 8.05 1.86
N HIS A 173 13.60 7.89 1.25
CA HIS A 173 12.53 7.04 1.78
C HIS A 173 11.91 6.23 0.66
N ASP A 174 11.70 4.94 0.90
CA ASP A 174 10.99 4.04 0.02
C ASP A 174 9.61 3.70 0.61
N ILE A 175 8.63 3.46 -0.26
CA ILE A 175 7.36 2.90 0.19
C ILE A 175 7.54 1.41 0.52
N ALA A 176 7.01 0.98 1.66
CA ALA A 176 7.02 -0.41 2.08
C ALA A 176 5.60 -0.94 2.22
N LEU A 177 5.38 -2.14 1.67
CA LEU A 177 4.18 -2.92 1.92
C LEU A 177 4.41 -3.73 3.20
N LEU A 178 3.79 -3.29 4.30
CA LEU A 178 3.91 -3.98 5.59
C LEU A 178 2.71 -4.86 5.88
N PRO A 179 2.83 -5.86 6.77
CA PRO A 179 1.69 -6.67 7.19
C PRO A 179 0.60 -5.81 7.85
N GLU A 180 -0.66 -6.15 7.61
CA GLU A 180 -1.83 -5.44 8.16
C GLU A 180 -1.81 -5.31 9.69
N SER A 181 -1.12 -6.19 10.42
CA SER A 181 -0.94 -6.03 11.87
C SER A 181 -0.29 -4.69 12.27
N GLN A 182 0.55 -4.11 11.40
CA GLN A 182 1.23 -2.84 11.69
C GLN A 182 0.25 -1.67 11.74
N ILE A 183 -0.82 -1.71 10.93
CA ILE A 183 -1.78 -0.60 10.88
C ILE A 183 -2.48 -0.37 12.21
N VAL A 184 -2.66 -1.41 13.03
CA VAL A 184 -3.29 -1.29 14.34
C VAL A 184 -2.43 -0.44 15.27
N TYR A 185 -1.11 -0.63 15.26
CA TYR A 185 -0.18 0.20 16.03
C TYR A 185 -0.17 1.64 15.54
N SER A 186 -0.13 1.84 14.21
CA SER A 186 -0.13 3.18 13.63
C SER A 186 -1.43 3.93 13.89
N MET A 187 -2.59 3.27 13.81
CA MET A 187 -3.89 3.88 14.14
C MET A 187 -3.98 4.22 15.64
N HIS A 188 -3.38 3.42 16.52
CA HIS A 188 -3.27 3.75 17.96
C HIS A 188 -2.39 4.99 18.16
N ALA A 189 -1.23 5.03 17.52
CA ALA A 189 -0.31 6.17 17.59
C ALA A 189 -0.93 7.45 17.00
N LEU A 190 -1.80 7.32 16.00
CA LEU A 190 -2.58 8.41 15.42
C LEU A 190 -3.76 8.84 16.29
N GLY A 191 -4.08 8.13 17.37
CA GLY A 191 -5.19 8.48 18.28
C GLY A 191 -6.58 8.06 17.80
N PHE A 192 -6.68 7.01 16.98
CA PHE A 192 -7.97 6.53 16.47
C PHE A 192 -8.95 6.18 17.61
N PRO A 193 -10.19 6.68 17.58
CA PRO A 193 -11.15 6.46 18.67
C PRO A 193 -11.44 4.98 18.93
N GLY A 194 -11.65 4.63 20.20
CA GLY A 194 -12.02 3.27 20.61
C GLY A 194 -10.84 2.31 20.81
N MET A 195 -9.60 2.76 20.59
CA MET A 195 -8.40 2.04 20.99
C MET A 195 -8.05 2.34 22.45
N LEU A 196 -8.64 1.60 23.39
CA LEU A 196 -8.31 1.69 24.82
C LEU A 196 -7.17 0.72 25.16
N GLY A 197 -6.05 1.24 25.65
CA GLY A 197 -4.90 0.44 26.08
C GLY A 197 -3.93 0.10 24.95
N SER A 198 -2.86 -0.63 25.29
CA SER A 198 -1.80 -0.97 24.33
C SER A 198 -2.22 -2.11 23.40
N PRO A 199 -1.98 -2.02 22.08
CA PRO A 199 -2.35 -3.05 21.08
C PRO A 199 -1.45 -4.31 21.14
N MET A 200 -1.13 -4.81 22.34
CA MET A 200 -0.09 -5.84 22.53
C MET A 200 -0.55 -7.28 22.27
N SER A 201 -1.84 -7.54 22.11
CA SER A 201 -2.33 -8.92 21.89
C SER A 201 -2.67 -9.17 20.42
N ALA A 202 -2.35 -10.35 19.90
CA ALA A 202 -2.76 -10.76 18.56
C ALA A 202 -4.30 -10.71 18.40
N VAL A 203 -5.03 -11.10 19.46
CA VAL A 203 -6.50 -11.10 19.50
C VAL A 203 -7.07 -9.69 19.35
N SER A 204 -6.47 -8.69 20.00
CA SER A 204 -6.90 -7.28 19.86
C SER A 204 -6.66 -6.76 18.44
N ASN A 205 -5.57 -7.18 17.80
CA ASN A 205 -5.25 -6.76 16.44
C ASN A 205 -6.23 -7.32 15.41
N ASP A 206 -6.58 -8.61 15.51
CA ASP A 206 -7.56 -9.21 14.61
C ASP A 206 -8.97 -8.65 14.82
N THR A 207 -9.37 -8.44 16.09
CA THR A 207 -10.67 -7.82 16.40
C THR A 207 -10.78 -6.42 15.80
N TRP A 208 -9.72 -5.61 15.93
CA TRP A 208 -9.70 -4.27 15.34
C TRP A 208 -9.80 -4.33 13.81
N ARG A 209 -9.02 -5.19 13.17
CA ARG A 209 -9.04 -5.35 11.70
C ARG A 209 -10.41 -5.80 11.21
N HIS A 210 -11.04 -6.78 11.86
CA HIS A 210 -12.40 -7.20 11.49
C HIS A 210 -13.44 -6.10 11.66
N THR A 211 -13.25 -5.19 12.61
CA THR A 211 -14.19 -4.09 12.87
C THR A 211 -13.99 -2.92 11.90
N HIS A 212 -12.75 -2.59 11.57
CA HIS A 212 -12.38 -1.35 10.88
C HIS A 212 -11.86 -1.54 9.46
N MET A 213 -11.63 -2.79 9.04
CA MET A 213 -11.13 -3.13 7.70
C MET A 213 -12.07 -4.09 6.96
N ASN A 214 -13.35 -4.14 7.34
CA ASN A 214 -14.30 -5.05 6.71
C ASN A 214 -15.44 -4.30 5.99
N GLY A 215 -15.42 -4.34 4.66
CA GLY A 215 -16.43 -3.69 3.83
C GLY A 215 -16.31 -2.16 3.74
N TYR A 216 -17.13 -1.58 2.86
CA TYR A 216 -17.02 -0.17 2.50
C TYR A 216 -17.44 0.79 3.63
N ALA A 217 -18.38 0.40 4.50
CA ALA A 217 -18.76 1.24 5.64
C ALA A 217 -17.58 1.45 6.61
N ALA A 218 -16.82 0.40 6.87
CA ALA A 218 -15.62 0.46 7.70
C ALA A 218 -14.52 1.30 7.03
N TYR A 219 -14.32 1.12 5.72
CA TYR A 219 -13.45 1.97 4.90
C TYR A 219 -13.78 3.45 5.07
N ALA A 220 -15.03 3.84 4.83
CA ALA A 220 -15.47 5.23 4.88
C ALA A 220 -15.30 5.85 6.28
N ASN A 221 -15.54 5.08 7.34
CA ASN A 221 -15.34 5.54 8.71
C ASN A 221 -13.87 5.88 9.00
N VAL A 222 -12.95 4.99 8.65
CA VAL A 222 -11.51 5.23 8.87
C VAL A 222 -10.99 6.30 7.92
N ALA A 223 -11.42 6.32 6.66
CA ALA A 223 -11.05 7.36 5.69
C ALA A 223 -11.42 8.76 6.22
N LYS A 224 -12.65 8.93 6.72
CA LYS A 224 -13.10 10.19 7.33
C LYS A 224 -12.21 10.63 8.50
N TYR A 225 -11.80 9.69 9.35
CA TYR A 225 -10.85 9.99 10.43
C TYR A 225 -9.50 10.45 9.89
N LEU A 226 -8.92 9.67 8.97
CA LEU A 226 -7.60 9.95 8.39
C LEU A 226 -7.58 11.27 7.60
N GLU A 227 -8.69 11.68 6.99
CA GLU A 227 -8.82 12.99 6.36
C GLU A 227 -8.88 14.14 7.37
N GLY A 228 -9.44 13.90 8.56
CA GLY A 228 -9.57 14.90 9.62
C GLY A 228 -8.28 15.21 10.37
N ILE A 229 -7.27 14.33 10.31
CA ILE A 229 -5.98 14.54 10.98
C ILE A 229 -4.98 15.28 10.08
N SER A 230 -4.23 16.21 10.67
CA SER A 230 -3.24 17.04 9.96
C SER A 230 -1.83 16.47 9.94
N HIS A 231 -1.58 15.36 10.64
CA HIS A 231 -0.26 14.78 10.86
C HIS A 231 -0.17 13.32 10.37
N CYS A 232 1.05 12.85 10.14
CA CYS A 232 1.37 11.43 9.91
C CYS A 232 1.45 10.67 11.23
N GLU A 233 1.70 9.35 11.18
CA GLU A 233 2.12 8.60 12.36
C GLU A 233 3.32 9.29 13.06
N PRO A 234 3.23 9.56 14.37
CA PRO A 234 4.32 10.17 15.12
C PRO A 234 5.49 9.17 15.25
N LYS A 235 6.71 9.69 15.15
CA LYS A 235 7.92 8.87 15.25
C LYS A 235 8.36 8.68 16.69
N ASP A 236 8.58 7.42 17.09
CA ASP A 236 9.23 7.11 18.35
C ASP A 236 10.75 7.30 18.23
N ARG A 237 11.31 8.16 19.08
CA ARG A 237 12.76 8.44 19.11
C ARG A 237 13.60 7.21 19.42
N ARG A 238 13.02 6.19 20.06
CA ARG A 238 13.68 4.92 20.38
C ARG A 238 13.83 4.01 19.17
N PHE A 239 12.98 4.19 18.15
CA PHE A 239 12.96 3.38 16.93
C PHE A 239 13.16 4.28 15.71
N PRO A 240 14.36 4.85 15.54
CA PRO A 240 14.60 5.84 14.49
C PRO A 240 14.52 5.26 13.07
N PHE A 241 14.48 3.94 12.92
CA PHE A 241 14.35 3.23 11.65
C PHE A 241 12.96 2.67 11.37
N GLN A 242 12.03 2.84 12.30
CA GLN A 242 10.68 2.31 12.14
C GLN A 242 10.03 2.94 10.90
N PRO A 243 9.50 2.12 9.98
CA PRO A 243 8.65 2.63 8.91
C PRO A 243 7.45 3.37 9.50
N LYS A 244 7.06 4.50 8.90
CA LYS A 244 5.95 5.32 9.40
C LYS A 244 4.82 5.40 8.39
N LEU A 245 3.58 5.33 8.86
CA LEU A 245 2.41 5.54 8.03
C LEU A 245 2.30 7.03 7.65
N CYS A 246 2.34 7.30 6.35
CA CYS A 246 2.41 8.64 5.79
C CYS A 246 1.28 8.93 4.79
N ARG A 247 0.67 10.11 4.92
CA ARG A 247 -0.39 10.63 4.04
C ARG A 247 0.08 11.27 2.75
N ARG A 248 1.37 11.61 2.67
CA ARG A 248 2.03 12.27 1.52
C ARG A 248 3.38 11.62 1.27
N TRP A 249 3.35 10.31 1.08
CA TRP A 249 4.54 9.46 0.91
C TRP A 249 5.31 9.71 -0.39
N TRP A 250 4.76 10.51 -1.30
CA TRP A 250 5.38 10.88 -2.56
C TRP A 250 6.06 12.26 -2.53
N ASP A 251 5.93 13.01 -1.44
CA ASP A 251 6.37 14.41 -1.34
C ASP A 251 7.63 14.52 -0.47
N PRO A 252 8.83 14.67 -1.07
CA PRO A 252 10.06 14.79 -0.32
C PRO A 252 10.07 15.97 0.66
N SER A 253 9.40 17.08 0.33
CA SER A 253 9.31 18.24 1.21
C SER A 253 8.48 17.93 2.46
N HIS A 254 7.44 17.12 2.31
CA HIS A 254 6.67 16.60 3.43
C HIS A 254 7.50 15.64 4.29
N HIS A 255 8.37 14.83 3.70
CA HIS A 255 9.21 13.88 4.45
C HIS A 255 10.15 14.58 5.43
N ILE A 256 10.57 15.82 5.14
CA ILE A 256 11.37 16.65 6.04
C ILE A 256 10.61 16.93 7.33
N THR A 257 9.30 17.20 7.26
CA THR A 257 8.53 17.67 8.44
C THR A 257 7.68 16.57 9.07
N CYS A 258 7.26 15.57 8.31
CA CYS A 258 6.55 14.39 8.79
C CYS A 258 7.55 13.50 9.55
N GLY A 259 7.50 13.49 10.88
CA GLY A 259 8.20 12.50 11.73
C GLY A 259 9.73 12.40 11.51
N HIS A 260 10.45 13.53 11.61
CA HIS A 260 11.91 13.67 11.43
C HIS A 260 12.72 12.40 11.84
N ALA A 261 13.35 11.74 10.87
CA ALA A 261 14.49 10.86 11.15
C ALA A 261 15.70 11.77 11.39
N SER A 262 16.40 11.63 12.52
CA SER A 262 17.59 12.44 12.74
C SER A 262 18.68 12.07 11.71
N GLN A 263 19.60 12.99 11.38
CA GLN A 263 20.69 12.68 10.45
C GLN A 263 21.55 11.50 10.95
N GLU A 264 21.70 11.38 12.27
CA GLU A 264 22.41 10.28 12.93
C GLU A 264 21.71 8.94 12.69
N ALA A 265 20.37 8.93 12.68
CA ALA A 265 19.61 7.76 12.29
C ALA A 265 19.89 7.40 10.84
N ILE A 266 19.69 8.33 9.90
CA ILE A 266 19.91 8.08 8.46
C ILE A 266 21.33 7.53 8.21
N GLN A 267 22.35 8.14 8.83
CA GLN A 267 23.73 7.69 8.74
C GLN A 267 23.91 6.27 9.30
N SER A 268 23.35 5.97 10.47
CA SER A 268 23.41 4.62 11.04
C SER A 268 22.66 3.55 10.23
N ALA A 269 21.64 3.89 9.43
CA ALA A 269 21.05 2.95 8.46
C ALA A 269 21.92 2.76 7.21
N ILE A 270 22.57 3.82 6.73
CA ILE A 270 23.51 3.73 5.62
C ILE A 270 24.69 2.83 5.98
N ASP A 271 25.16 2.97 7.22
CA ASP A 271 26.27 2.21 7.81
C ASP A 271 25.83 0.83 8.32
N TYR A 272 24.52 0.56 8.41
CA TYR A 272 24.00 -0.74 8.79
C TYR A 272 24.29 -1.77 7.69
N ASN A 273 25.34 -2.55 7.90
CA ASN A 273 25.69 -3.70 7.08
C ASN A 273 25.16 -4.98 7.75
N PRO A 274 24.06 -5.57 7.26
CA PRO A 274 23.47 -6.76 7.88
C PRO A 274 24.43 -7.96 7.93
N TYR A 275 25.45 -8.01 7.06
CA TYR A 275 26.48 -9.04 7.09
C TYR A 275 27.51 -8.82 8.20
N GLU A 276 27.87 -7.58 8.50
CA GLU A 276 28.77 -7.29 9.61
C GLU A 276 28.09 -7.46 10.96
N GLN A 277 26.80 -7.11 11.06
CA GLN A 277 26.03 -7.36 12.28
C GLN A 277 25.87 -8.86 12.55
N ALA A 278 25.50 -9.66 11.53
CA ALA A 278 25.44 -11.12 11.68
C ALA A 278 26.80 -11.74 12.03
N ARG A 279 27.90 -11.17 11.52
CA ARG A 279 29.27 -11.58 11.87
C ARG A 279 29.63 -11.19 13.31
N LEU A 280 29.26 -9.99 13.76
CA LEU A 280 29.45 -9.52 15.14
C LEU A 280 28.65 -10.34 16.14
N ASP A 281 27.38 -10.62 15.83
CA ASP A 281 26.50 -11.43 16.68
C ASP A 281 27.03 -12.86 16.80
N ALA A 282 27.49 -13.46 15.69
CA ALA A 282 28.16 -14.77 15.71
C ALA A 282 29.47 -14.76 16.52
N VAL A 283 30.22 -13.67 16.51
CA VAL A 283 31.43 -13.51 17.33
C VAL A 283 31.08 -13.35 18.81
N ILE A 284 30.04 -12.57 19.14
CA ILE A 284 29.56 -12.37 20.50
C ILE A 284 29.06 -13.69 21.11
N ASP A 285 28.23 -14.44 20.38
CA ASP A 285 27.76 -15.76 20.81
C ASP A 285 28.92 -16.73 21.05
N ARG A 286 29.89 -16.74 20.13
CA ARG A 286 31.09 -17.56 20.27
C ARG A 286 31.92 -17.16 21.49
N MET A 287 32.01 -15.86 21.80
CA MET A 287 32.71 -15.36 22.98
C MET A 287 31.96 -15.71 24.28
N GLN A 288 30.63 -15.69 24.29
CA GLN A 288 29.83 -16.06 25.46
C GLN A 288 30.03 -17.52 25.86
N GLN A 289 30.35 -18.40 24.91
CA GLN A 289 30.67 -19.81 25.17
C GLN A 289 32.12 -20.04 25.65
N MET A 290 32.98 -19.03 25.63
CA MET A 290 34.38 -19.15 26.06
C MET A 290 34.57 -18.89 27.56
N SER A 291 35.56 -19.57 28.16
CA SER A 291 36.04 -19.25 29.51
C SER A 291 36.71 -17.87 29.58
N ARG A 292 36.80 -17.28 30.78
CA ARG A 292 37.33 -15.92 30.97
C ARG A 292 38.75 -15.73 30.41
N ALA A 293 39.63 -16.72 30.58
CA ALA A 293 41.00 -16.67 30.04
C ALA A 293 41.01 -16.71 28.49
N GLN A 294 40.12 -17.50 27.89
CA GLN A 294 39.99 -17.58 26.43
C GLN A 294 39.42 -16.28 25.83
N ARG A 295 38.43 -15.65 26.48
CA ARG A 295 37.90 -14.34 26.04
C ARG A 295 38.99 -13.27 26.02
N ILE A 296 39.82 -13.21 27.07
CA ILE A 296 40.92 -12.23 27.17
C ILE A 296 41.93 -12.44 26.02
N SER A 297 42.32 -13.69 25.75
CA SER A 297 43.23 -14.00 24.63
C SER A 297 42.61 -13.69 23.26
N TYR A 298 41.32 -13.98 23.08
CA TYR A 298 40.59 -13.75 21.84
C TYR A 298 40.48 -12.25 21.53
N ILE A 299 40.11 -11.43 22.52
CA ILE A 299 40.06 -9.96 22.40
C ILE A 299 41.44 -9.40 22.05
N PHE A 300 42.50 -9.88 22.71
CA PHE A 300 43.87 -9.40 22.44
C PHE A 300 44.31 -9.67 20.99
N LYS A 301 43.96 -10.84 20.44
CA LYS A 301 44.24 -11.19 19.04
C LYS A 301 43.39 -10.39 18.06
N PHE A 302 42.12 -10.14 18.40
CA PHE A 302 41.22 -9.34 17.57
C PHE A 302 41.74 -7.90 17.41
N PHE A 303 42.19 -7.27 18.51
CA PHE A 303 42.75 -5.92 18.48
C PHE A 303 44.12 -5.81 17.79
N LEU A 304 44.97 -6.84 17.89
CA LEU A 304 46.31 -6.83 17.27
C LEU A 304 46.29 -7.14 15.78
N PHE A 305 45.32 -7.94 15.30
CA PHE A 305 45.37 -8.51 13.95
C PHE A 305 44.12 -8.27 13.10
N GLY A 306 43.07 -7.61 13.62
CA GLY A 306 41.94 -7.10 12.84
C GLY A 306 41.10 -8.15 12.09
N LYS A 307 41.05 -9.41 12.56
CA LYS A 307 40.22 -10.48 11.97
C LYS A 307 39.17 -10.99 12.94
#